data_AF-A0AAU1LEX7-F1
#
_entry.id   AF-A0AAU1LEX7-F1
#
_cell.length_a   1.000
_cell.length_b   1.000
_cell.length_c   1.000
_cell.angle_alpha   90.00
_cell.angle_beta   90.00
_cell.angle_gamma   90.00
#
_symmetry.space_group_name_H-M   'P 1'
#
loop_
_entity.id
_entity.type
_entity.pdbx_description
1 polymer ?
#
loop_
_entity_poly.entity_id
_entity_poly.type
_entity_poly.pdbx_seq_one_letter_code
_entity_poly.pdbx_strand_id
1 'polypeptide(L)'
;MTTSAPESVLDVISELLVERLEIPSDEVRANAPMRDLLTDSLMIVEMAIAVHDILGITVEEEELRDATLEEFAASVEARRTDR
;
A
#
# COMPACT_ATOMS: atom_id res chain seq x y z
N MET A 1 -5.85 19.00 -9.72
CA MET A 1 -5.93 17.86 -10.65
C MET A 1 -6.73 16.78 -9.93
N THR A 2 -7.58 16.09 -10.68
CA THR A 2 -8.66 15.17 -10.27
C THR A 2 -8.47 14.48 -8.92
N THR A 3 -9.31 14.84 -7.94
CA THR A 3 -9.67 13.94 -6.83
C THR A 3 -10.52 12.84 -7.46
N SER A 4 -9.88 11.77 -7.93
CA SER A 4 -10.61 10.54 -8.18
C SER A 4 -11.02 10.04 -6.81
N ALA A 5 -12.29 9.71 -6.62
CA ALA A 5 -12.68 9.00 -5.40
C ALA A 5 -11.76 7.77 -5.25
N PRO A 6 -11.40 7.34 -4.03
CA PRO A 6 -10.72 6.06 -3.85
C PRO A 6 -11.70 4.95 -4.23
N GLU A 7 -11.80 4.65 -5.53
CA GLU A 7 -12.70 3.64 -6.08
C GLU A 7 -12.10 2.24 -5.92
N SER A 8 -10.80 2.12 -5.60
CA SER A 8 -10.08 0.85 -5.47
C SER A 8 -9.10 0.85 -4.29
N VAL A 9 -8.83 -0.33 -3.72
CA VAL A 9 -7.83 -0.51 -2.64
C VAL A 9 -6.44 -0.05 -3.06
N LEU A 10 -6.12 -0.17 -4.36
CA LEU A 10 -4.89 0.35 -4.96
C LEU A 10 -4.74 1.86 -4.75
N ASP A 11 -5.78 2.65 -5.05
CA ASP A 11 -5.74 4.11 -4.87
C ASP A 11 -5.54 4.47 -3.40
N VAL A 12 -6.24 3.79 -2.49
CA VAL A 12 -6.07 4.00 -1.04
C VAL A 12 -4.63 3.76 -0.61
N ILE A 13 -4.05 2.62 -1.00
CA ILE A 13 -2.66 2.30 -0.63
C ILE A 13 -1.68 3.28 -1.30
N SER A 14 -1.96 3.71 -2.52
CA SER A 14 -1.16 4.71 -3.23
C SER A 14 -1.17 6.05 -2.50
N GLU A 15 -2.33 6.52 -2.05
CA GLU A 15 -2.44 7.72 -1.22
C GLU A 15 -1.68 7.55 0.09
N LEU A 16 -1.70 6.37 0.71
CA LEU A 16 -0.92 6.11 1.93
C LEU A 16 0.58 6.20 1.72
N LEU A 17 1.08 5.66 0.61
CA LEU A 17 2.50 5.79 0.25
C LEU A 17 2.89 7.26 0.12
N VAL A 18 2.04 8.09 -0.48
CA VAL A 18 2.34 9.51 -0.69
C VAL A 18 2.17 10.34 0.59
N GLU A 19 1.05 10.18 1.29
CA GLU A 19 0.69 11.04 2.43
C GLU A 19 1.32 10.61 3.75
N ARG A 20 1.47 9.30 3.98
CA ARG A 20 1.96 8.77 5.27
C ARG A 20 3.44 8.49 5.25
N LEU A 21 3.93 7.98 4.12
CA LEU A 21 5.33 7.57 3.95
C LEU A 21 6.14 8.60 3.17
N GLU A 22 5.51 9.71 2.76
CA GLU A 22 6.15 10.84 2.05
C GLU A 22 6.85 10.41 0.74
N ILE A 23 6.38 9.32 0.13
CA ILE A 23 6.95 8.78 -1.12
C ILE A 23 6.48 9.66 -2.28
N PRO A 24 7.37 10.07 -3.21
CA PRO A 24 6.97 10.84 -4.37
C PRO A 24 5.93 10.10 -5.21
N SER A 25 4.84 10.78 -5.56
CA SER A 25 3.77 10.18 -6.38
C SER A 25 4.22 9.70 -7.76
N ASP A 26 5.36 10.19 -8.27
CA ASP A 26 5.95 9.64 -9.51
C ASP A 26 6.51 8.24 -9.31
N GLU A 27 6.98 7.89 -8.11
CA GLU A 27 7.54 6.57 -7.80
C GLU A 27 6.44 5.53 -7.53
N VAL A 28 5.29 5.96 -7.03
CA VAL A 28 4.12 5.13 -6.73
C VAL A 28 3.45 4.66 -8.04
N ARG A 29 3.89 3.52 -8.56
CA ARG A 29 3.32 2.86 -9.75
C ARG A 29 2.80 1.47 -9.39
N ALA A 30 1.73 1.03 -10.05
CA ALA A 30 1.11 -0.27 -9.79
C ALA A 30 2.09 -1.46 -9.89
N ASN A 31 3.00 -1.42 -10.86
CA ASN A 31 4.04 -2.43 -11.06
C ASN A 31 5.32 -2.17 -10.26
N ALA A 32 5.37 -1.14 -9.41
CA ALA A 32 6.54 -0.87 -8.59
C ALA A 32 6.63 -1.93 -7.49
N PRO A 33 7.80 -2.55 -7.29
CA PRO A 33 8.01 -3.50 -6.21
C PRO A 33 8.04 -2.74 -4.88
N MET A 34 7.29 -3.23 -3.90
CA MET A 34 7.12 -2.55 -2.61
C MET A 34 8.45 -2.40 -1.84
N ARG A 35 9.41 -3.31 -2.04
CA ARG A 35 10.78 -3.19 -1.51
C ARG A 35 11.57 -1.97 -2.03
N ASP A 36 11.23 -1.46 -3.22
CA ASP A 36 11.89 -0.27 -3.78
C ASP A 36 11.21 1.00 -3.26
N LEU A 37 9.92 0.93 -2.93
CA LEU A 37 9.15 2.03 -2.31
C LEU A 37 9.40 2.15 -0.81
N LEU A 38 9.55 1.03 -0.11
CA LEU A 38 9.75 0.93 1.33
C LEU A 38 11.22 0.61 1.61
N THR A 39 12.11 1.58 1.37
CA THR A 39 13.57 1.39 1.42
C THR A 39 14.09 1.10 2.82
N ASP A 40 13.35 1.52 3.85
CA ASP A 40 13.75 1.42 5.25
C ASP A 40 12.81 0.50 6.03
N SER A 41 13.35 -0.23 7.01
CA SER A 41 12.56 -1.15 7.83
C SER A 41 11.46 -0.44 8.63
N LEU A 42 11.65 0.84 8.97
CA LEU A 42 10.62 1.65 9.60
C LEU A 42 9.42 1.86 8.67
N MET A 43 9.65 2.12 7.38
CA MET A 43 8.60 2.35 6.40
C MET A 43 7.72 1.11 6.20
N ILE A 44 8.30 -0.09 6.27
CA ILE A 44 7.54 -1.35 6.23
C ILE A 44 6.57 -1.44 7.41
N VAL A 45 7.04 -1.13 8.60
CA VAL A 45 6.21 -1.12 9.81
C VAL A 45 5.12 -0.05 9.72
N GLU A 46 5.46 1.16 9.27
CA GLU A 46 4.49 2.24 9.09
C GLU A 46 3.43 1.91 8.05
N MET A 47 3.79 1.26 6.95
CA MET A 47 2.84 0.76 5.95
C MET A 47 1.89 -0.26 6.57
N ALA A 48 2.43 -1.25 7.30
CA ALA A 48 1.60 -2.27 7.95
C ALA A 48 0.61 -1.66 8.95
N ILE A 49 1.05 -0.66 9.72
CA ILE A 49 0.19 0.10 10.65
C ILE A 49 -0.87 0.89 9.88
N ALA A 50 -0.49 1.61 8.82
CA ALA A 50 -1.41 2.44 8.05
C ALA A 50 -2.52 1.62 7.37
N VAL A 51 -2.15 0.47 6.78
CA VAL A 51 -3.10 -0.47 6.18
C VAL A 51 -4.04 -1.05 7.24
N HIS A 52 -3.52 -1.41 8.41
CA HIS A 52 -4.36 -1.89 9.51
C HIS A 52 -5.31 -0.82 10.03
N ASP A 53 -4.85 0.41 10.23
CA ASP A 53 -5.65 1.51 10.78
C ASP A 53 -6.81 1.90 9.84
N ILE A 54 -6.58 1.90 8.53
CA ILE A 54 -7.55 2.37 7.54
C ILE A 54 -8.43 1.25 7.00
N LEU A 55 -7.84 0.08 6.71
CA LEU A 55 -8.54 -1.03 6.07
C LEU A 55 -8.90 -2.14 7.06
N GLY A 56 -8.35 -2.11 8.28
CA GLY A 56 -8.56 -3.17 9.27
C GLY A 56 -7.86 -4.49 8.93
N ILE A 57 -6.94 -4.47 7.96
CA ILE A 57 -6.24 -5.66 7.46
C ILE A 57 -4.82 -5.69 8.02
N THR A 58 -4.46 -6.80 8.66
CA THR A 58 -3.08 -7.06 9.07
C THR A 58 -2.30 -7.63 7.90
N VAL A 59 -1.12 -7.08 7.65
CA VAL A 59 -0.21 -7.52 6.58
C VAL A 59 1.16 -7.83 7.19
N GLU A 60 1.86 -8.80 6.61
CA GLU A 60 3.18 -9.19 7.08
C GLU A 60 4.29 -8.48 6.30
N GLU A 61 5.44 -8.28 6.97
CA GLU A 61 6.60 -7.61 6.36
C GLU A 61 7.13 -8.37 5.14
N GLU A 62 7.08 -9.71 5.16
CA GLU A 62 7.51 -10.55 4.04
C GLU A 62 6.63 -10.34 2.80
N GLU A 63 5.31 -10.24 2.99
CA GLU A 63 4.37 -9.93 1.91
C GLU A 63 4.67 -8.56 1.26
N LEU A 64 4.96 -7.57 2.09
CA LEU A 64 5.35 -6.23 1.63
C LEU A 64 6.70 -6.21 0.91
N ARG A 65 7.61 -7.15 1.16
CA ARG A 65 8.92 -7.16 0.50
C ARG A 65 8.90 -7.87 -0.84
N ASP A 66 8.02 -8.85 -1.01
CA ASP A 66 7.99 -9.68 -2.21
C ASP A 66 6.95 -9.25 -3.24
N ALA A 67 5.94 -8.48 -2.85
CA ALA A 67 4.88 -8.02 -3.74
C ALA A 67 5.20 -6.70 -4.47
N THR A 68 4.57 -6.51 -5.62
CA THR A 68 4.34 -5.18 -6.21
C THR A 68 3.17 -4.47 -5.54
N LEU A 69 3.05 -3.16 -5.76
CA LEU A 69 1.94 -2.36 -5.24
C LEU A 69 0.57 -2.93 -5.68
N GLU A 70 0.45 -3.34 -6.94
CA GLU A 70 -0.77 -3.96 -7.48
C GLU A 70 -1.08 -5.29 -6.80
N GLU A 71 -0.09 -6.19 -6.69
CA GLU A 71 -0.26 -7.49 -6.04
C GLU A 71 -0.63 -7.35 -4.55
N PHE A 72 0.02 -6.41 -3.87
CA PHE A 72 -0.28 -6.10 -2.48
C PHE A 72 -1.71 -5.55 -2.32
N ALA A 73 -2.10 -4.59 -3.17
CA ALA A 73 -3.46 -4.06 -3.16
C ALA A 73 -4.52 -5.12 -3.43
N ALA A 74 -4.28 -6.01 -4.40
CA ALA A 74 -5.16 -7.13 -4.71
C ALA A 74 -5.27 -8.12 -3.53
N SER A 75 -4.15 -8.42 -2.86
CA SER A 75 -4.10 -9.26 -1.66
C SER A 75 -4.94 -8.68 -0.52
N VAL A 76 -4.82 -7.37 -0.28
CA VAL A 76 -5.60 -6.65 0.73
C VAL A 76 -7.09 -6.59 0.36
N GLU A 77 -7.42 -6.35 -0.91
CA GLU A 77 -8.79 -6.33 -1.41
C GLU A 77 -9.49 -7.68 -1.29
N ALA A 78 -8.78 -8.78 -1.60
CA ALA A 78 -9.27 -10.13 -1.44
C ALA A 78 -9.66 -10.40 0.03
N ARG A 79 -8.80 -10.03 0.99
CA ARG A 79 -9.09 -10.18 2.43
C ARG A 79 -10.25 -9.32 2.91
N ARG A 80 -10.43 -8.14 2.31
CA ARG A 80 -11.55 -7.24 2.62
C ARG A 80 -12.89 -7.84 2.16
N THR A 81 -12.89 -8.52 1.03
CA THR A 81 -14.09 -9.11 0.40
C THR A 81 -14.50 -10.44 1.04
N ASP A 82 -13.55 -11.19 1.60
CA ASP A 82 -13.81 -12.48 2.27
C ASP A 82 -14.45 -12.33 3.67
N ARG A 83 -14.74 -11.10 4.11
CA ARG A 83 -15.31 -10.77 5.43
C ARG A 83 -16.79 -10.39 5.36
#